data_AF-A0AB38DLF0-F1
#
_entry.id   AF-A0AB38DLF0-F1
#
_cell.length_a   1.000
_cell.length_b   1.000
_cell.length_c   1.000
_cell.angle_alpha   90.00
_cell.angle_beta   90.00
_cell.angle_gamma   90.00
#
_symmetry.space_group_name_H-M   'P 1'
#
loop_
_entity.id
_entity.type
_entity.pdbx_description
1 polymer ?
#
loop_
_entity_poly.entity_id
_entity_poly.type
_entity_poly.pdbx_seq_one_letter_code
_entity_poly.pdbx_strand_id
1 'polypeptide(L)' 'MEIHEGTPVEVTTAGGDQVSMVALTAVVAGRDMPVIWVATIDEYKRKGSAAHRIPWPAQYVRVPTSASTRDR' A
#
# COMPACT_ATOMS: atom_id res chain seq x y z
N MET A 1 4.75 8.95 -8.80
CA MET A 1 5.52 7.76 -8.40
C MET A 1 4.65 6.53 -8.62
N GLU A 2 5.24 5.46 -9.10
CA GLU A 2 4.57 4.17 -9.31
C GLU A 2 4.59 3.34 -8.02
N ILE A 3 3.52 2.60 -7.73
CA ILE A 3 3.43 1.71 -6.56
C ILE A 3 3.92 0.32 -6.98
N HIS A 4 4.87 -0.23 -6.22
CA HIS A 4 5.38 -1.59 -6.38
C HIS A 4 5.52 -2.27 -5.00
N GLU A 5 5.96 -3.53 -4.99
CA GLU A 5 6.24 -4.22 -3.72
C GLU A 5 7.27 -3.43 -2.89
N GLY A 6 7.02 -3.32 -1.59
CA GLY A 6 7.84 -2.59 -0.63
C GLY A 6 7.59 -1.08 -0.60
N THR A 7 6.77 -0.53 -1.51
CA THR A 7 6.45 0.91 -1.49
C THR A 7 5.63 1.24 -0.24
N PRO A 8 6.06 2.22 0.60
CA PRO A 8 5.22 2.75 1.66
C PRO A 8 3.99 3.45 1.06
N VAL A 9 2.81 3.16 1.61
CA VAL A 9 1.55 3.71 1.13
C VAL A 9 0.67 4.18 2.29
N GLU A 10 -0.23 5.10 2.00
CA GLU A 10 -1.37 5.43 2.86
C GLU A 10 -2.63 4.85 2.23
N VAL A 11 -3.43 4.16 3.04
CA VAL A 11 -4.72 3.62 2.63
C VAL A 11 -5.84 4.35 3.35
N THR A 12 -6.89 4.69 2.61
CA THR A 12 -8.11 5.27 3.19
C THR A 12 -9.04 4.16 3.66
N THR A 13 -9.42 4.15 4.93
CA THR A 13 -10.36 3.19 5.51
C THR A 13 -11.80 3.49 5.12
N ALA A 14 -12.71 2.55 5.38
CA ALA A 14 -14.14 2.76 5.20
C ALA A 14 -14.68 3.94 6.03
N GLY A 15 -14.03 4.28 7.15
CA GLY A 15 -14.36 5.45 7.98
C GLY A 15 -13.78 6.77 7.47
N GLY A 16 -12.92 6.73 6.44
CA GLY A 16 -12.22 7.91 5.91
C GLY A 16 -10.86 8.18 6.53
N ASP A 17 -10.43 7.38 7.51
CA ASP A 17 -9.11 7.52 8.14
C ASP A 17 -7.99 7.13 7.17
N GLN A 18 -6.82 7.77 7.30
CA GLN A 18 -5.61 7.35 6.60
C GLN A 18 -4.76 6.45 7.50
N VAL A 19 -4.32 5.31 6.97
CA VAL A 19 -3.47 4.36 7.69
C VAL A 19 -2.23 4.05 6.87
N SER A 20 -1.05 4.18 7.48
CA SER A 20 0.22 3.82 6.84
C SER A 20 0.39 2.31 6.73
N MET A 21 0.71 1.83 5.53
CA MET A 21 0.91 0.43 5.19
C MET A 21 2.07 0.27 4.20
N VAL A 22 2.36 -0.97 3.81
CA VAL A 22 3.32 -1.30 2.76
C VAL A 22 2.62 -2.06 1.66
N ALA A 23 2.84 -1.66 0.41
CA ALA A 23 2.38 -2.39 -0.76
C ALA A 23 3.17 -3.70 -0.93
N LEU A 24 2.46 -4.80 -1.19
CA LEU A 24 3.02 -6.12 -1.49
C LEU A 24 2.97 -6.43 -2.99
N THR A 25 2.27 -5.60 -3.77
CA THR A 25 2.15 -5.72 -5.22
C THR A 25 2.07 -4.33 -5.84
N ALA A 26 2.26 -4.27 -7.16
CA ALA A 26 1.71 -3.17 -7.95
C ALA A 26 0.17 -3.23 -7.99
N VAL A 27 -0.46 -2.35 -8.77
CA VAL A 27 -1.90 -2.46 -9.08
C VAL A 27 -2.15 -3.75 -9.86
N VAL A 28 -3.05 -4.59 -9.35
CA VAL A 28 -3.46 -5.83 -10.01
C VAL A 28 -4.96 -5.84 -10.27
N ALA A 29 -5.39 -6.56 -11.31
CA ALA A 29 -6.80 -6.76 -11.59
C ALA A 29 -7.45 -7.58 -10.46
N GLY A 30 -8.33 -6.97 -9.68
CA GLY A 30 -9.24 -7.68 -8.79
C GLY A 30 -10.50 -8.13 -9.55
N ARG A 31 -11.36 -8.88 -8.87
CA ARG A 31 -12.61 -9.41 -9.46
C ARG A 31 -13.51 -8.31 -10.00
N ASP A 32 -13.77 -7.28 -9.19
CA ASP A 32 -14.72 -6.21 -9.51
C ASP A 32 -14.03 -4.85 -9.70
N MET A 33 -12.80 -4.69 -9.21
CA MET A 33 -12.03 -3.45 -9.29
C MET A 33 -10.52 -3.72 -9.13
N PRO A 34 -9.64 -2.83 -9.62
CA PRO A 34 -8.21 -2.95 -9.38
C PRO A 34 -7.87 -2.80 -7.90
N VAL A 35 -6.94 -3.62 -7.41
CA VAL A 35 -6.50 -3.64 -6.01
C VAL A 35 -4.99 -3.56 -5.90
N ILE A 36 -4.51 -3.13 -4.74
CA ILE A 36 -3.14 -3.32 -4.29
C ILE A 36 -3.21 -4.17 -3.03
N TRP A 37 -2.42 -5.24 -2.96
CA TRP A 37 -2.29 -5.99 -1.73
C TRP A 37 -1.37 -5.23 -0.79
N VAL A 38 -1.82 -5.01 0.45
CA VAL A 38 -1.07 -4.27 1.47
C VAL A 38 -0.89 -5.11 2.73
N ALA A 39 0.12 -4.75 3.52
CA ALA A 39 0.33 -5.26 4.86
C ALA A 39 0.62 -4.12 5.84
N THR A 40 0.41 -4.39 7.12
CA THR A 40 0.92 -3.52 8.18
C THR A 40 2.45 -3.44 8.10
N ILE A 41 3.02 -2.29 8.47
CA ILE A 41 4.47 -2.07 8.44
C ILE A 41 5.20 -3.11 9.30
N ASP A 42 4.70 -3.41 10.49
CA ASP A 42 5.35 -4.34 11.42
C ASP A 42 5.29 -5.80 10.97
N GLU A 43 4.25 -6.18 10.23
CA GLU A 43 4.19 -7.51 9.65
C GLU A 43 5.10 -7.63 8.43
N TYR A 44 5.13 -6.62 7.56
CA TYR A 44 6.06 -6.58 6.43
C TYR A 44 7.51 -6.64 6.88
N LYS A 45 7.89 -5.90 7.93
CA LYS A 45 9.24 -5.97 8.52
C LYS A 45 9.62 -7.37 9.00
N ARG A 46 8.64 -8.15 9.50
CA ARG A 46 8.88 -9.50 10.04
C ARG A 46 8.88 -10.59 8.97
N LYS A 47 8.03 -10.46 7.95
CA LYS A 47 7.74 -11.54 6.99
C LYS A 47 8.04 -11.20 5.53
N GLY A 48 8.36 -9.94 5.22
CA GLY A 48 8.53 -9.47 3.85
C GLY A 48 7.31 -9.77 2.98
N SER A 49 7.56 -10.33 1.79
CA SER A 49 6.55 -10.72 0.80
C SER A 49 5.57 -11.81 1.27
N ALA A 50 5.89 -12.50 2.37
CA ALA A 50 5.04 -13.49 3.03
C ALA A 50 4.15 -12.89 4.13
N ALA A 51 4.11 -11.56 4.29
CA ALA A 51 3.17 -10.88 5.17
C ALA A 51 1.71 -11.18 4.79
N HIS A 52 0.80 -11.05 5.77
CA HIS A 52 -0.63 -11.16 5.51
C HIS A 52 -1.07 -10.14 4.47
N ARG A 53 -1.78 -10.61 3.45
CA ARG A 53 -2.15 -9.81 2.29
C ARG A 53 -3.58 -9.32 2.44
N ILE A 54 -3.75 -8.01 2.60
CA ILE A 54 -5.05 -7.36 2.67
C ILE A 54 -5.28 -6.65 1.33
N PRO A 55 -6.33 -6.98 0.55
CA PRO A 55 -6.59 -6.30 -0.70
C PRO A 55 -7.24 -4.94 -0.42
N TRP A 56 -6.67 -3.87 -0.98
CA TRP A 56 -7.24 -2.53 -0.91
C TRP A 56 -7.58 -2.01 -2.30
N PRO A 57 -8.75 -1.40 -2.55
CA PRO A 57 -9.06 -0.79 -3.84
C PRO A 57 -8.01 0.26 -4.19
N ALA A 58 -7.41 0.16 -5.38
CA ALA A 58 -6.29 1.00 -5.79
C ALA A 58 -6.63 2.50 -5.72
N GLN A 59 -7.89 2.86 -5.97
CA GLN A 59 -8.39 4.23 -5.88
C GLN A 59 -8.28 4.85 -4.48
N TYR A 60 -8.14 4.05 -3.42
CA TYR A 60 -7.99 4.49 -2.02
C TYR A 60 -6.58 4.29 -1.47
N VAL A 61 -5.59 4.04 -2.34
CA VAL A 61 -4.18 3.90 -1.97
C VAL A 61 -3.38 5.05 -2.57
N ARG A 62 -2.53 5.69 -1.77
CA ARG A 62 -1.68 6.80 -2.20
C ARG A 62 -0.25 6.63 -1.69
N VAL A 63 0.71 7.17 -2.42
CA VAL A 63 2.08 7.33 -1.90
C VAL A 63 2.08 8.54 -0.96
N PRO A 64 2.64 8.44 0.27
CA PRO A 64 2.66 9.54 1.21
C PRO A 64 3.39 10.74 0.62
N THR A 65 2.79 11.93 0.69
CA THR A 65 3.35 13.17 0.11
C THR A 65 4.72 13.52 0.70
N SER A 66 4.98 13.12 1.94
CA SER A 66 6.25 13.30 2.66
C SER A 66 7.44 12.54 2.06
N ALA A 67 7.23 11.64 1.10
CA ALA A 67 8.30 10.97 0.35
C ALA A 67 8.95 11.88 -0.72
N SER A 68 8.46 13.11 -0.92
CA SER A 68 8.93 14.04 -1.96
C SER A 68 10.18 14.86 -1.62
N THR A 69 10.87 14.60 -0.49
CA THR A 69 12.05 15.39 -0.08
C THR A 69 13.29 14.54 0.17
N ARG A 70 13.74 13.77 -0.83
CA ARG A 70 15.13 13.29 -0.92
C ARG A 70 15.60 13.24 -2.38
N ASP A 71 15.70 14.40 -2.98
CA ASP A 71 16.63 14.66 -4.09
C ASP A 71 17.00 16.15 -4.07
N ARG A 72 18.11 16.46 -3.39
CA ARG A 72 18.92 17.65 -3.61
C ARG A 72 20.36 17.36 -3.21
#